data_AF-A0A8E6EYJ7-F1
#
_entry.id   AF-A0A8E6EYJ7-F1
#
_cell.length_a   1.000
_cell.length_b   1.000
_cell.length_c   1.000
_cell.angle_alpha   90.00
_cell.angle_beta   90.00
_cell.angle_gamma   90.00
#
_symmetry.space_group_name_H-M   'P 1'
#
loop_
_entity.id
_entity.type
_entity.pdbx_description
1 polymer ?
#
loop_
_entity_poly.entity_id
_entity_poly.type
_entity_poly.pdbx_seq_one_letter_code
_entity_poly.pdbx_strand_id
1 'polypeptide(L)'
;MAIPDQELAAALRTLLGMNAGFYVGFAGMLEIGQLENENYWVESKDHNGKLLWDKDDISLEEAIGHFLRNRQERELGYDIENDLIYN
;
A
#
# COMPACT_ATOMS: atom_id res chain seq x y z
N MET A 1 -7.56 16.38 -7.92
CA MET A 1 -6.65 15.86 -8.95
C MET A 1 -5.85 14.75 -8.28
N ALA A 2 -5.92 13.51 -8.77
CA ALA A 2 -5.12 12.42 -8.21
C ALA A 2 -3.63 12.65 -8.55
N ILE A 3 -2.73 12.34 -7.63
CA ILE A 3 -1.28 12.41 -7.86
C ILE A 3 -0.92 11.31 -8.88
N PRO A 4 -0.16 11.59 -9.95
CA PRO A 4 0.28 10.57 -10.89
C PRO A 4 1.11 9.48 -10.20
N ASP A 5 0.96 8.21 -10.60
CA ASP A 5 1.66 7.08 -9.98
C ASP A 5 3.18 7.23 -10.00
N GLN A 6 3.75 7.85 -11.04
CA GLN A 6 5.19 8.08 -11.13
C GLN A 6 5.69 9.05 -10.05
N GLU A 7 4.94 10.13 -9.81
CA GLU A 7 5.27 11.12 -8.79
C GLU A 7 5.11 10.53 -7.39
N LEU A 8 4.03 9.78 -7.16
CA LEU A 8 3.78 9.09 -5.91
C LEU A 8 4.83 8.01 -5.63
N ALA A 9 5.19 7.20 -6.63
CA ALA A 9 6.24 6.19 -6.51
C ALA A 9 7.59 6.81 -6.12
N ALA A 10 7.96 7.94 -6.75
CA ALA A 10 9.19 8.64 -6.41
C ALA A 10 9.17 9.14 -4.96
N ALA A 11 8.06 9.72 -4.51
CA ALA A 11 7.90 10.16 -3.13
C ALA A 11 7.97 8.99 -2.12
N LEU A 12 7.31 7.87 -2.43
CA LEU A 12 7.34 6.66 -1.60
C LEU A 12 8.77 6.11 -1.48
N ARG A 13 9.53 6.02 -2.57
CA ARG A 13 10.94 5.61 -2.52
C ARG A 13 11.76 6.51 -1.60
N THR A 14 11.58 7.82 -1.70
CA THR A 14 12.31 8.76 -0.86
C THR A 14 11.95 8.60 0.61
N LEU A 15 10.66 8.48 0.94
CA LEU A 15 10.20 8.39 2.33
C LEU A 15 10.55 7.04 2.97
N LEU A 16 10.27 5.94 2.28
CA LEU A 16 10.47 4.58 2.79
C LEU A 16 11.93 4.15 2.78
N GLY A 17 12.76 4.77 1.93
CA GLY A 17 14.21 4.57 1.94
C GLY A 17 14.95 5.35 3.04
N MET A 18 14.24 6.15 3.85
CA MET A 18 14.85 6.80 5.02
C MET A 18 15.02 5.75 6.12
N ASN A 19 16.22 5.70 6.74
CA ASN A 19 16.53 4.76 7.82
C ASN A 19 15.86 5.11 9.18
N ALA A 20 14.77 5.86 9.13
CA ALA A 20 13.91 6.19 10.25
C ALA A 20 12.61 5.45 9.97
N GLY A 21 12.23 4.48 10.80
CA GLY A 21 11.07 3.61 10.56
C GLY A 21 9.78 4.40 10.28
N PHE A 22 9.48 4.60 9.00
CA PHE A 22 8.32 5.33 8.50
C PHE A 22 7.34 4.35 7.87
N TYR A 23 6.06 4.65 8.00
CA TYR A 23 5.00 4.08 7.19
C TYR A 23 4.15 5.20 6.59
N VAL A 24 3.55 4.92 5.45
CA VAL A 24 2.64 5.83 4.74
C VAL A 24 1.28 5.18 4.71
N GLY A 25 0.26 5.89 5.18
CA GLY A 25 -1.14 5.44 5.18
C GLY A 25 -2.04 6.36 4.39
N PHE A 26 -2.89 5.78 3.53
CA PHE A 26 -4.00 6.46 2.88
C PHE A 26 -5.30 6.17 3.63
N ALA A 27 -5.77 7.17 4.39
CA ALA A 27 -6.98 7.10 5.22
C ALA A 27 -7.02 5.90 6.19
N GLY A 28 -5.87 5.32 6.55
CA GLY A 28 -5.77 4.11 7.40
C GLY A 28 -6.32 2.83 6.75
N MET A 29 -6.65 2.87 5.46
CA MET A 29 -7.18 1.73 4.72
C MET A 29 -6.11 1.09 3.83
N LEU A 30 -5.16 1.85 3.33
CA LEU A 30 -4.03 1.33 2.55
C LEU A 30 -2.75 1.83 3.20
N GLU A 31 -1.89 0.93 3.62
CA GLU A 31 -0.65 1.28 4.32
C GLU A 31 0.55 0.56 3.69
N ILE A 32 1.72 1.20 3.75
CA ILE A 32 3.01 0.67 3.32
C ILE A 32 4.07 1.12 4.32
N GLY A 33 4.98 0.22 4.71
CA GLY A 33 6.03 0.55 5.66
C GLY A 33 7.24 -0.37 5.59
N GLN A 34 8.27 -0.01 6.36
CA GLN A 34 9.49 -0.80 6.51
C GLN A 34 9.41 -1.72 7.75
N LEU A 35 9.97 -2.91 7.63
CA LEU A 35 10.18 -3.88 8.71
C LEU A 35 11.57 -3.69 9.36
N GLU A 36 11.77 -4.26 10.56
CA GLU A 36 13.05 -4.20 11.26
C GLU A 36 14.21 -4.87 10.49
N ASN A 37 13.91 -5.81 9.59
CA ASN A 37 14.88 -6.48 8.75
C ASN A 37 15.19 -5.74 7.43
N GLU A 38 14.80 -4.46 7.34
CA GLU A 38 14.96 -3.59 6.17
C GLU A 38 14.12 -3.97 4.93
N ASN A 39 13.32 -5.03 5.00
CA ASN A 39 12.29 -5.34 4.01
C ASN A 39 11.03 -4.51 4.25
N TYR A 40 10.01 -4.70 3.42
CA TYR A 40 8.82 -3.86 3.41
C TYR A 40 7.53 -4.68 3.49
N TRP A 41 6.47 -4.01 3.91
CA TRP A 41 5.11 -4.55 3.98
C TRP A 41 4.12 -3.58 3.34
N VAL A 42 3.00 -4.11 2.87
CA VAL A 42 1.85 -3.38 2.36
C VAL A 42 0.59 -4.08 2.83
N GLU A 43 -0.41 -3.31 3.26
CA GLU A 43 -1.69 -3.87 3.66
C GLU A 43 -2.88 -3.04 3.16
N SER A 44 -4.00 -3.72 3.01
CA SER A 44 -5.32 -3.21 2.64
C SER A 44 -6.30 -3.59 3.75
N LYS A 45 -7.01 -2.61 4.28
CA LYS A 45 -8.04 -2.75 5.32
C LYS A 45 -9.37 -2.19 4.83
N ASP A 46 -10.47 -2.71 5.35
CA ASP A 46 -11.80 -2.11 5.17
C ASP A 46 -11.91 -0.76 5.93
N HIS A 47 -13.05 -0.08 5.77
CA HIS A 47 -13.33 1.18 6.46
C HIS A 47 -13.43 1.07 8.00
N ASN A 48 -13.45 -0.14 8.55
CA ASN A 48 -13.42 -0.43 9.99
C ASN A 48 -12.02 -0.84 10.47
N GLY A 49 -11.02 -0.85 9.59
CA GLY A 49 -9.66 -1.28 9.88
C GLY A 49 -9.46 -2.80 9.89
N LYS A 50 -10.44 -3.59 9.44
CA LYS A 50 -10.29 -5.04 9.28
C LYS A 50 -9.33 -5.31 8.12
N LEU A 51 -8.29 -6.08 8.35
CA LEU A 51 -7.37 -6.52 7.30
C LEU A 51 -8.10 -7.35 6.24
N LEU A 52 -7.90 -7.00 4.98
CA LEU A 52 -8.48 -7.67 3.81
C LEU A 52 -7.40 -8.34 2.96
N TRP A 53 -6.21 -7.72 2.90
CA TRP A 53 -5.06 -8.25 2.18
C TRP A 53 -3.78 -7.67 2.75
N ASP A 54 -2.72 -8.47 2.82
CA ASP A 54 -1.38 -8.05 3.15
C ASP A 54 -0.31 -8.78 2.33
N LYS A 55 0.85 -8.15 2.27
CA LYS A 55 2.10 -8.75 1.82
C LYS A 55 3.25 -8.16 2.62
N ASP A 56 4.12 -9.00 3.14
CA ASP A 56 5.27 -8.63 3.95
C ASP A 56 6.55 -9.32 3.45
N ASP A 57 7.68 -8.93 4.04
CA ASP A 57 9.01 -9.46 3.72
C ASP A 57 9.39 -9.36 2.23
N ILE A 58 8.95 -8.27 1.59
CA ILE A 58 9.17 -7.98 0.17
C ILE A 58 10.12 -6.80 -0.05
N SER A 59 10.64 -6.68 -1.27
CA SER A 59 11.49 -5.55 -1.66
C SER A 59 10.71 -4.23 -1.70
N LEU A 60 11.40 -3.08 -1.58
CA LEU A 60 10.78 -1.75 -1.66
C LEU A 60 9.98 -1.56 -2.96
N GLU A 61 10.55 -1.97 -4.09
CA GLU A 61 9.89 -1.80 -5.39
C GLU A 61 8.65 -2.67 -5.53
N GLU A 62 8.68 -3.89 -4.98
CA GLU A 62 7.52 -4.77 -4.94
C GLU A 62 6.42 -4.18 -4.05
N ALA A 63 6.78 -3.66 -2.88
CA ALA A 63 5.85 -2.97 -1.98
C ALA A 63 5.21 -1.74 -2.63
N ILE A 64 6.00 -0.87 -3.27
CA ILE A 64 5.48 0.29 -4.01
C ILE A 64 4.55 -0.16 -5.14
N GLY A 65 4.90 -1.21 -5.87
CA GLY A 65 4.05 -1.78 -6.92
C GLY A 65 2.68 -2.22 -6.39
N HIS A 66 2.66 -2.96 -5.28
CA HIS A 66 1.42 -3.38 -4.63
C HIS A 66 0.60 -2.18 -4.13
N PHE A 67 1.24 -1.20 -3.48
CA PHE A 67 0.55 -0.02 -2.97
C PHE A 67 -0.13 0.78 -4.08
N LEU A 68 0.57 1.04 -5.19
CA LEU A 68 0.01 1.80 -6.32
C LEU A 68 -1.13 1.06 -7.00
N ARG A 69 -0.99 -0.26 -7.18
CA ARG A 69 -2.06 -1.10 -7.72
C ARG A 69 -3.31 -1.04 -6.85
N ASN A 70 -3.18 -1.26 -5.54
CA ASN A 70 -4.32 -1.27 -4.62
C ASN A 70 -4.97 0.12 -4.51
N ARG A 71 -4.18 1.20 -4.55
CA ARG A 71 -4.67 2.58 -4.62
C ARG A 71 -5.52 2.79 -5.88
N GLN A 72 -5.00 2.38 -7.04
CA GLN A 72 -5.68 2.55 -8.32
C GLN A 72 -7.00 1.77 -8.38
N GLU A 73 -7.01 0.52 -7.90
CA GLU A 73 -8.22 -0.30 -7.81
C GLU A 73 -9.31 0.43 -6.98
N ARG A 74 -8.93 0.98 -5.82
CA ARG A 74 -9.83 1.75 -4.96
C ARG A 74 -10.33 3.05 -5.58
N GLU A 75 -9.47 3.79 -6.27
CA GLU A 75 -9.88 5.03 -6.96
C GLU A 75 -10.86 4.79 -8.11
N LEU A 76 -10.77 3.62 -8.77
CA LEU A 76 -11.70 3.24 -9.84
C LEU A 76 -13.03 2.69 -9.30
N GLY A 77 -13.19 2.57 -7.98
CA GLY A 77 -14.34 1.89 -7.36
C GLY A 77 -14.37 0.38 -7.64
N TYR A 78 -13.26 -0.18 -8.13
CA TYR A 78 -13.06 -1.62 -8.17
C TYR A 78 -12.64 -2.07 -6.79
N ASP A 79 -13.63 -2.45 -5.99
CA ASP A 79 -13.40 -3.10 -4.74
C ASP A 79 -13.47 -4.62 -4.96
N ILE A 80 -12.35 -5.22 -5.39
CA ILE A 80 -12.23 -6.69 -5.55
C ILE A 80 -12.53 -7.40 -4.21
N GLU A 81 -12.54 -6.68 -3.09
CA GLU A 81 -12.88 -7.17 -1.76
C GLU A 81 -14.39 -7.56 -1.68
N ASN A 82 -15.27 -6.99 -2.51
CA ASN A 82 -16.63 -7.54 -2.72
C ASN A 82 -16.63 -8.78 -3.64
N ASP A 83 -15.78 -8.82 -4.67
CA ASP A 83 -15.78 -9.90 -5.66
C ASP A 83 -15.13 -11.22 -5.15
N LEU A 84 -14.34 -11.16 -4.07
CA LEU A 84 -13.73 -12.31 -3.40
C LEU A 84 -14.53 -12.86 -2.20
N ILE A 85 -15.46 -12.07 -1.64
CA ILE A 85 -16.35 -12.53 -0.55
C ILE A 85 -17.56 -13.31 -1.11
N TYR A 86 -17.92 -13.11 -2.38
CA TYR A 86 -19.08 -13.72 -3.04
C TYR A 86 -18.75 -14.78 -4.10
N ASN A 87 -17.51 -15.26 -4.18
CA ASN A 87 -17.12 -16.42 -5.00
C ASN A 87 -16.54 -17.56 -4.16
#